data_AF-A0A958GYB3-F1
#
_entry.id   AF-A0A958GYB3-F1
#
_cell.length_a   1.000
_cell.length_b   1.000
_cell.length_c   1.000
_cell.angle_alpha   90.00
_cell.angle_beta   90.00
_cell.angle_gamma   90.00
#
_symmetry.space_group_name_H-M   'P 1'
#
loop_
_entity.id
_entity.type
_entity.pdbx_description
1 polymer ?
#
loop_
_entity_poly.entity_id
_entity_poly.type
_entity_poly.pdbx_seq_one_letter_code
_entity_poly.pdbx_strand_id
1 'polypeptide(L)'
;MSLRDNLVRGTGPRVLIRAWHQQETLAKGAARAQRLIGGRASIEFFFAFDSPYSAVSLAPLLEIAGRHRGELQAFAVGRHGIQGDPDARMRKAYEILDAGRLLRRQGKSLTRTKPLPTSEVRELTLLAEAARRAGKGNAFAAAALDKLWCEDADKAPQLADYEALYSEVVGKSPGNAPGKLASAIVDNEKRLERKGHWEVPTALVGGQWFFAHERIEQIDAWLGELGW
;
A
#
# COMPACT_ATOMS: atom_id res chain seq x y z
N MET A 1 35.77 -21.22 18.15
CA MET A 1 35.04 -19.99 17.77
C MET A 1 36.08 -18.93 17.43
N SER A 2 36.05 -18.36 16.22
CA SER A 2 37.10 -17.46 15.74
C SER A 2 36.92 -16.04 16.29
N LEU A 3 38.02 -15.34 16.58
CA LEU A 3 38.03 -13.90 16.92
C LEU A 3 37.28 -13.05 15.87
N ARG A 4 37.26 -13.50 14.61
CA ARG A 4 36.48 -12.89 13.52
C ARG A 4 34.96 -13.02 13.74
N ASP A 5 34.47 -14.15 14.26
CA ASP A 5 33.05 -14.39 14.48
C ASP A 5 32.49 -13.50 15.60
N ASN A 6 33.29 -13.25 16.64
CA ASN A 6 32.92 -12.37 17.75
C ASN A 6 32.93 -10.89 17.36
N LEU A 7 33.86 -10.47 16.51
CA LEU A 7 33.91 -9.11 15.97
C LEU A 7 32.70 -8.83 15.06
N VAL A 8 32.38 -9.74 14.13
CA VAL A 8 31.22 -9.60 13.23
C VAL A 8 29.90 -9.58 14.00
N ARG A 9 29.76 -10.40 15.04
CA ARG A 9 28.56 -10.43 15.90
C ARG A 9 28.44 -9.23 16.85
N GLY A 10 29.55 -8.61 17.25
CA GLY A 10 29.55 -7.49 18.20
C GLY A 10 29.47 -6.10 17.56
N THR A 11 30.09 -5.88 16.39
CA THR A 11 30.17 -4.56 15.74
C THR A 11 29.16 -4.38 14.62
N GLY A 12 28.80 -5.45 13.90
CA GLY A 12 27.83 -5.40 12.79
C GLY A 12 26.48 -4.80 13.19
N PRO A 13 25.81 -5.29 14.25
CA PRO A 13 24.54 -4.73 14.70
C PRO A 13 24.65 -3.25 15.10
N ARG A 14 25.77 -2.85 15.72
CA ARG A 14 25.98 -1.46 16.15
C ARG A 14 26.16 -0.49 14.98
N VAL A 15 26.81 -0.93 13.90
CA VAL A 15 26.96 -0.13 12.67
C VAL A 15 25.60 0.04 11.98
N LEU A 16 24.81 -1.03 11.89
CA LEU A 16 23.45 -0.97 11.32
C LEU A 16 22.54 -0.04 12.12
N ILE A 17 22.54 -0.13 13.46
CA ILE A 17 21.75 0.74 14.33
C ILE A 17 22.16 2.21 14.15
N ARG A 18 23.48 2.50 14.06
CA ARG A 18 23.96 3.86 13.79
C ARG A 18 23.53 4.38 12.42
N ALA A 19 23.63 3.56 11.38
CA ALA A 19 23.17 3.92 10.04
C ALA A 19 21.66 4.19 10.01
N TRP A 20 20.87 3.39 10.74
CA TRP A 20 19.43 3.61 10.91
C TRP A 20 19.14 4.94 11.61
N HIS A 21 19.73 5.21 12.79
CA HIS A 21 19.51 6.50 13.48
C HIS A 21 19.97 7.71 12.65
N GLN A 22 21.02 7.54 11.84
CA GLN A 22 21.42 8.59 10.90
C GLN A 22 20.33 8.83 9.84
N GLN A 23 19.74 7.77 9.28
CA GLN A 23 18.61 7.87 8.35
C GLN A 23 17.39 8.54 8.99
N GLU A 24 17.06 8.22 10.25
CA GLU A 24 15.97 8.87 11.00
C GLU A 24 16.25 10.36 11.20
N THR A 25 17.48 10.72 11.56
CA THR A 25 17.90 12.11 11.76
C THR A 25 17.78 12.90 10.45
N LEU A 26 18.20 12.30 9.33
CA LEU A 26 18.06 12.89 8.01
C LEU A 26 16.59 13.04 7.61
N ALA A 27 15.75 12.03 7.89
CA ALA A 27 14.32 12.09 7.62
C ALA A 27 13.63 13.20 8.43
N LYS A 28 13.94 13.33 9.72
CA LYS A 28 13.46 14.41 10.60
C LYS A 28 13.92 15.79 10.10
N GLY A 29 15.17 15.91 9.68
CA GLY A 29 15.72 17.13 9.08
C GLY A 29 15.01 17.51 7.78
N ALA A 30 14.82 16.54 6.87
CA ALA A 30 14.12 16.74 5.61
C ALA A 30 12.64 17.13 5.83
N ALA A 31 11.94 16.46 6.74
CA ALA A 31 10.56 16.80 7.10
C ALA A 31 10.46 18.21 7.68
N ARG A 32 11.40 18.61 8.55
CA ARG A 32 11.48 19.99 9.07
C ARG A 32 11.69 21.00 7.95
N ALA A 33 12.62 20.75 7.03
CA ALA A 33 12.84 21.61 5.87
C ALA A 33 11.58 21.71 5.00
N GLN A 34 10.91 20.58 4.74
CA GLN A 34 9.68 20.51 3.97
C GLN A 34 8.55 21.35 4.61
N ARG A 35 8.43 21.33 5.95
CA ARG A 35 7.48 22.19 6.67
C ARG A 35 7.79 23.68 6.52
N LEU A 36 9.06 24.06 6.61
CA LEU A 36 9.47 25.47 6.50
C LEU A 36 9.12 26.07 5.13
N ILE A 37 9.07 25.25 4.08
CA ILE A 37 8.64 25.65 2.73
C ILE A 37 7.15 25.39 2.44
N GLY A 38 6.34 25.09 3.48
CA GLY A 38 4.90 24.89 3.36
C GLY A 38 4.46 23.53 2.81
N GLY A 39 5.36 22.55 2.76
CA GLY A 39 5.04 21.18 2.37
C GLY A 39 4.24 20.43 3.44
N ARG A 40 3.78 19.22 3.08
CA ARG A 40 2.89 18.38 3.89
C ARG A 40 3.50 17.00 4.15
N ALA A 41 3.00 16.31 5.18
CA ALA A 41 3.22 14.88 5.36
C ALA A 41 2.85 14.13 4.07
N SER A 42 3.61 13.11 3.72
CA SER A 42 3.37 12.31 2.53
C SER A 42 3.51 10.83 2.85
N ILE A 43 2.50 10.06 2.43
CA ILE A 43 2.50 8.60 2.49
C ILE A 43 2.41 8.09 1.05
N GLU A 44 3.45 7.43 0.56
CA GLU A 44 3.34 6.65 -0.67
C GLU A 44 2.90 5.24 -0.31
N PHE A 45 1.76 4.81 -0.82
CA PHE A 45 1.15 3.53 -0.49
C PHE A 45 1.04 2.66 -1.74
N PHE A 46 1.63 1.48 -1.72
CA PHE A 46 1.56 0.51 -2.82
C PHE A 46 0.64 -0.64 -2.41
N PHE A 47 -0.30 -0.99 -3.28
CA PHE A 47 -1.36 -1.94 -2.99
C PHE A 47 -1.75 -2.75 -4.21
N ALA A 48 -2.42 -3.89 -3.99
CA ALA A 48 -2.99 -4.71 -5.05
C ALA A 48 -4.41 -5.18 -4.68
N PHE A 49 -5.25 -5.36 -5.69
CA PHE A 49 -6.66 -5.75 -5.50
C PHE A 49 -6.83 -7.20 -5.07
N ASP A 50 -5.91 -8.10 -5.41
CA ASP A 50 -5.93 -9.48 -4.93
C ASP A 50 -5.38 -9.63 -3.50
N SER A 51 -4.88 -8.56 -2.87
CA SER A 51 -4.44 -8.57 -1.47
C SER A 51 -5.53 -7.99 -0.56
N PRO A 52 -6.20 -8.78 0.30
CA PRO A 52 -7.17 -8.25 1.26
C PRO A 52 -6.53 -7.37 2.32
N TYR A 53 -5.22 -7.50 2.56
CA TYR A 53 -4.50 -6.56 3.42
C TYR A 53 -4.51 -5.12 2.86
N SER A 54 -4.65 -4.94 1.54
CA SER A 54 -4.84 -3.60 0.95
C SER A 54 -6.11 -2.94 1.51
N ALA A 55 -7.21 -3.69 1.65
CA ALA A 55 -8.46 -3.19 2.24
C ALA A 55 -8.30 -2.89 3.75
N VAL A 56 -7.55 -3.73 4.47
CA VAL A 56 -7.18 -3.48 5.88
C VAL A 56 -6.42 -2.16 6.06
N SER A 57 -5.59 -1.79 5.08
CA SER A 57 -4.59 -0.73 5.26
C SER A 57 -5.05 0.63 4.76
N LEU A 58 -5.74 0.70 3.61
CA LEU A 58 -5.93 1.97 2.90
C LEU A 58 -6.79 2.97 3.69
N ALA A 59 -7.93 2.54 4.24
CA ALA A 59 -8.82 3.43 4.99
C ALA A 59 -8.13 4.04 6.23
N PRO A 60 -7.50 3.24 7.12
CA PRO A 60 -6.76 3.79 8.26
C PRO A 60 -5.62 4.73 7.86
N LEU A 61 -4.90 4.43 6.77
CA LEU A 61 -3.83 5.31 6.29
C LEU A 61 -4.36 6.64 5.74
N LEU A 62 -5.56 6.67 5.13
CA LEU A 62 -6.20 7.92 4.72
C LEU A 62 -6.60 8.77 5.93
N GLU A 63 -7.10 8.15 7.00
CA GLU A 63 -7.42 8.84 8.25
C GLU A 63 -6.15 9.41 8.91
N ILE A 64 -5.08 8.62 8.99
CA ILE A 64 -3.77 9.05 9.49
C ILE A 64 -3.23 10.24 8.68
N ALA A 65 -3.22 10.13 7.36
CA ALA A 65 -2.80 11.23 6.49
C ALA A 65 -3.60 12.50 6.78
N GLY A 66 -4.93 12.37 6.93
CA GLY A 66 -5.80 13.50 7.30
C GLY A 66 -5.45 14.12 8.66
N ARG A 67 -5.22 13.31 9.70
CA ARG A 67 -4.83 13.79 11.04
C ARG A 67 -3.54 14.60 11.03
N HIS A 68 -2.56 14.17 10.23
CA HIS A 68 -1.28 14.87 10.05
C HIS A 68 -1.30 15.96 8.96
N ARG A 69 -2.49 16.36 8.47
CA ARG A 69 -2.67 17.33 7.38
C ARG A 69 -1.80 17.01 6.14
N GLY A 70 -1.57 15.72 5.95
CA GLY A 70 -0.74 15.14 4.93
C GLY A 70 -1.54 14.71 3.70
N GLU A 71 -0.81 14.09 2.78
CA GLU A 71 -1.35 13.52 1.56
C GLU A 71 -0.94 12.05 1.48
N LEU A 72 -1.87 11.19 1.08
CA LEU A 72 -1.59 9.82 0.72
C LEU A 72 -1.60 9.71 -0.80
N GLN A 73 -0.67 8.96 -1.38
CA GLN A 73 -0.69 8.62 -2.79
C GLN A 73 -0.72 7.10 -2.93
N ALA A 74 -1.88 6.57 -3.31
CA ALA A 74 -2.05 5.15 -3.55
C ALA A 74 -1.64 4.78 -4.99
N PHE A 75 -0.72 3.81 -5.11
CA PHE A 75 -0.22 3.25 -6.36
C PHE A 75 -0.63 1.79 -6.46
N ALA A 76 -1.57 1.49 -7.36
CA ALA A 76 -1.97 0.12 -7.64
C ALA A 76 -0.87 -0.58 -8.45
N VAL A 77 -0.53 -1.81 -8.07
CA VAL A 77 0.38 -2.70 -8.80
C VAL A 77 -0.36 -3.96 -9.23
N GLY A 78 -0.02 -4.50 -10.42
CA GLY A 78 -0.63 -5.73 -10.93
C GLY A 78 0.18 -6.98 -10.57
N ARG A 79 1.49 -6.82 -10.38
CA ARG A 79 2.41 -7.87 -9.95
C ARG A 79 3.08 -7.48 -8.64
N HIS A 80 3.11 -8.41 -7.70
CA HIS A 80 3.81 -8.30 -6.44
C HIS A 80 4.16 -9.71 -5.95
N GLY A 81 4.95 -9.77 -4.89
CA GLY A 81 5.26 -11.03 -4.23
C GLY A 81 6.67 -11.53 -4.44
N ILE A 82 6.97 -12.61 -3.73
CA ILE A 82 8.26 -13.32 -3.85
C ILE A 82 8.22 -14.20 -5.11
N GLN A 83 9.13 -13.94 -6.04
CA GLN A 83 9.29 -14.77 -7.23
C GLN A 83 9.73 -16.20 -6.82
N GLY A 84 9.02 -17.21 -7.34
CA GLY A 84 9.33 -18.61 -7.05
C GLY A 84 8.98 -19.04 -5.63
N ASP A 85 8.04 -18.36 -4.96
CA ASP A 85 7.54 -18.77 -3.66
C ASP A 85 7.06 -20.23 -3.69
N PRO A 86 7.69 -21.15 -2.92
CA PRO A 86 7.35 -22.56 -2.92
C PRO A 86 5.93 -22.84 -2.43
N ASP A 87 5.31 -21.93 -1.67
CA ASP A 87 3.98 -22.13 -1.11
C ASP A 87 3.07 -20.88 -1.20
N ALA A 88 3.07 -20.24 -2.37
CA ALA A 88 2.26 -19.05 -2.65
C ALA A 88 0.76 -19.26 -2.35
N ARG A 89 0.26 -20.49 -2.53
CA ARG A 89 -1.14 -20.83 -2.29
C ARG A 89 -1.47 -20.80 -0.80
N MET A 90 -0.67 -21.43 0.07
CA MET A 90 -0.91 -21.38 1.52
C MET A 90 -0.74 -19.96 2.05
N ARG A 91 0.27 -19.21 1.56
CA ARG A 91 0.44 -17.80 1.94
C ARG A 91 -0.81 -16.98 1.63
N LYS A 92 -1.37 -17.12 0.42
CA LYS A 92 -2.59 -16.39 0.02
C LYS A 92 -3.82 -16.81 0.83
N ALA A 93 -3.96 -18.10 1.13
CA ALA A 93 -5.05 -18.58 1.99
C ALA A 93 -4.93 -18.01 3.42
N TYR A 94 -3.72 -17.96 3.97
CA TYR A 94 -3.46 -17.36 5.27
C TYR A 94 -3.72 -15.85 5.27
N GLU A 95 -3.27 -15.14 4.23
CA GLU A 95 -3.51 -13.71 4.03
C GLU A 95 -5.00 -13.36 4.13
N ILE A 96 -5.87 -14.12 3.46
CA ILE A 96 -7.33 -13.95 3.51
C ILE A 96 -7.87 -14.19 4.92
N LEU A 97 -7.45 -15.29 5.57
CA LEU A 97 -7.88 -15.63 6.93
C LEU A 97 -7.51 -14.52 7.94
N ASP A 98 -6.28 -14.03 7.85
CA ASP A 98 -5.76 -13.05 8.79
C ASP A 98 -6.31 -11.64 8.52
N ALA A 99 -6.45 -11.24 7.25
CA ALA A 99 -7.12 -9.98 6.90
C ALA A 99 -8.54 -9.91 7.48
N GLY A 100 -9.27 -11.03 7.50
CA GLY A 100 -10.56 -11.10 8.17
C GLY A 100 -10.50 -10.85 9.69
N ARG A 101 -9.41 -11.25 10.37
CA ARG A 101 -9.19 -10.93 11.79
C ARG A 101 -8.87 -9.46 11.99
N LEU A 102 -8.03 -8.89 11.12
CA LEU A 102 -7.64 -7.48 11.18
C LEU A 102 -8.84 -6.55 10.90
N LEU A 103 -9.65 -6.84 9.88
CA LEU A 103 -10.86 -6.08 9.59
C LEU A 103 -11.87 -6.10 10.75
N ARG A 104 -12.02 -7.24 11.44
CA ARG A 104 -12.90 -7.32 12.63
C ARG A 104 -12.46 -6.38 13.74
N ARG A 105 -11.15 -6.17 13.93
CA ARG A 105 -10.64 -5.17 14.88
C ARG A 105 -10.99 -3.73 14.47
N GLN A 106 -11.22 -3.50 13.18
CA GLN A 106 -11.68 -2.23 12.62
C GLN A 106 -13.21 -2.13 12.52
N GLY A 107 -13.96 -3.07 13.11
CA GLY A 107 -15.43 -3.09 13.04
C GLY A 107 -16.01 -3.53 11.70
N LYS A 108 -15.18 -4.06 10.79
CA LYS A 108 -15.58 -4.57 9.47
C LYS A 108 -15.54 -6.10 9.43
N SER A 109 -16.27 -6.70 8.49
CA SER A 109 -16.22 -8.14 8.24
C SER A 109 -15.78 -8.42 6.81
N LEU A 110 -14.87 -9.37 6.65
CA LEU A 110 -14.47 -9.87 5.34
C LEU A 110 -15.57 -10.78 4.81
N THR A 111 -16.06 -10.51 3.59
CA THR A 111 -17.10 -11.31 2.94
C THR A 111 -16.55 -12.20 1.83
N ARG A 112 -15.48 -11.76 1.18
CA ARG A 112 -14.77 -12.53 0.16
C ARG A 112 -13.67 -13.40 0.79
N THR A 113 -13.70 -14.70 0.48
CA THR A 113 -12.73 -15.69 0.95
C THR A 113 -11.92 -16.34 -0.17
N LYS A 114 -12.25 -16.04 -1.43
CA LYS A 114 -11.54 -16.56 -2.60
C LYS A 114 -10.53 -15.55 -3.16
N PRO A 115 -9.35 -16.00 -3.60
CA PRO A 115 -8.42 -15.14 -4.35
C PRO A 115 -9.05 -14.57 -5.62
N LEU A 116 -8.54 -13.44 -6.09
CA LEU A 116 -9.00 -12.81 -7.33
C LEU A 116 -8.21 -13.35 -8.54
N PRO A 117 -8.86 -13.76 -9.65
CA PRO A 117 -8.21 -14.04 -10.92
C PRO A 117 -7.39 -12.86 -11.46
N THR A 118 -6.26 -13.14 -12.11
CA THR A 118 -5.33 -12.11 -12.63
C THR A 118 -5.98 -11.14 -13.63
N SER A 119 -6.97 -11.59 -14.41
CA SER A 119 -7.71 -10.72 -15.35
C SER A 119 -8.49 -9.63 -14.61
N GLU A 120 -9.20 -10.01 -13.55
CA GLU A 120 -10.00 -9.10 -12.72
C GLU A 120 -9.08 -8.13 -11.95
N VAL A 121 -7.96 -8.62 -11.41
CA VAL A 121 -6.92 -7.76 -10.81
C VAL A 121 -6.46 -6.70 -11.79
N ARG A 122 -6.13 -7.10 -13.03
CA ARG A 122 -5.68 -6.17 -14.06
C ARG A 122 -6.73 -5.11 -14.39
N GLU A 123 -8.00 -5.48 -14.52
CA GLU A 123 -9.09 -4.54 -14.84
C GLU A 123 -9.30 -3.51 -13.72
N LEU A 124 -9.37 -3.97 -12.46
CA LEU A 124 -9.49 -3.06 -11.32
C LEU A 124 -8.27 -2.14 -11.17
N THR A 125 -7.08 -2.66 -11.46
CA THR A 125 -5.84 -1.87 -11.42
C THR A 125 -5.83 -0.78 -12.51
N LEU A 126 -6.37 -1.06 -13.70
CA LEU A 126 -6.54 -0.08 -14.77
C LEU A 126 -7.51 1.04 -14.37
N LEU A 127 -8.65 0.69 -13.75
CA LEU A 127 -9.60 1.67 -13.23
C LEU A 127 -8.99 2.54 -12.12
N ALA A 128 -8.22 1.94 -11.20
CA ALA A 128 -7.54 2.67 -10.15
C ALA A 128 -6.50 3.67 -10.70
N GLU A 129 -5.72 3.27 -11.71
CA GLU A 129 -4.77 4.17 -12.37
C GLU A 129 -5.50 5.29 -13.13
N ALA A 130 -6.64 5.00 -13.78
CA ALA A 130 -7.46 6.03 -14.41
C ALA A 130 -7.98 7.03 -13.37
N ALA A 131 -8.45 6.56 -12.21
CA ALA A 131 -8.97 7.41 -11.14
C ALA A 131 -7.85 8.25 -10.53
N ARG A 132 -6.65 7.67 -10.37
CA ARG A 132 -5.44 8.38 -9.90
C ARG A 132 -5.08 9.53 -10.83
N ARG A 133 -5.08 9.32 -12.16
CA ARG A 133 -4.85 10.39 -13.16
C ARG A 133 -5.94 11.46 -13.15
N ALA A 134 -7.15 11.12 -12.74
CA ALA A 134 -8.25 12.07 -12.55
C ALA A 134 -8.23 12.78 -11.18
N GLY A 135 -7.21 12.55 -10.33
CA GLY A 135 -7.10 13.17 -9.00
C GLY A 135 -8.03 12.55 -7.95
N LYS A 136 -8.59 11.37 -8.23
CA LYS A 136 -9.57 10.67 -7.38
C LYS A 136 -9.14 9.24 -7.00
N GLY A 137 -7.86 8.92 -7.22
CA GLY A 137 -7.30 7.57 -7.05
C GLY A 137 -7.53 6.98 -5.67
N ASN A 138 -7.25 7.74 -4.60
CA ASN A 138 -7.43 7.25 -3.23
C ASN A 138 -8.90 6.92 -2.90
N ALA A 139 -9.82 7.82 -3.27
CA ALA A 139 -11.24 7.64 -3.00
C ALA A 139 -11.78 6.42 -3.74
N PHE A 140 -11.43 6.27 -5.02
CA PHE A 140 -11.83 5.11 -5.81
C PHE A 140 -11.20 3.82 -5.26
N ALA A 141 -9.90 3.82 -4.98
CA ALA A 141 -9.21 2.63 -4.47
C ALA A 141 -9.79 2.17 -3.13
N ALA A 142 -10.11 3.10 -2.22
CA ALA A 142 -10.72 2.79 -0.94
C ALA A 142 -12.11 2.16 -1.13
N ALA A 143 -12.98 2.79 -1.93
CA ALA A 143 -14.32 2.28 -2.19
C ALA A 143 -14.29 0.93 -2.93
N ALA A 144 -13.42 0.77 -3.92
CA ALA A 144 -13.30 -0.46 -4.69
C ALA A 144 -12.75 -1.62 -3.86
N LEU A 145 -11.78 -1.37 -2.98
CA LEU A 145 -11.26 -2.40 -2.05
C LEU A 145 -12.32 -2.81 -1.01
N ASP A 146 -13.07 -1.84 -0.48
CA ASP A 146 -14.12 -2.12 0.50
C ASP A 146 -15.26 -2.91 -0.15
N LYS A 147 -15.71 -2.48 -1.33
CA LYS A 147 -16.68 -3.23 -2.14
C LYS A 147 -16.19 -4.66 -2.42
N LEU A 148 -14.95 -4.83 -2.88
CA LEU A 148 -14.40 -6.13 -3.27
C LEU A 148 -14.25 -7.12 -2.12
N TRP A 149 -13.84 -6.65 -0.94
CA TRP A 149 -13.44 -7.54 0.17
C TRP A 149 -14.46 -7.59 1.32
N CYS A 150 -15.27 -6.56 1.49
CA CYS A 150 -16.19 -6.40 2.63
C CYS A 150 -17.68 -6.44 2.23
N GLU A 151 -18.03 -6.26 0.96
CA GLU A 151 -19.44 -6.21 0.50
C GLU A 151 -19.75 -7.34 -0.49
N ASP A 152 -19.02 -7.38 -1.59
CA ASP A 152 -19.11 -8.42 -2.61
C ASP A 152 -18.41 -9.66 -2.04
N ALA A 153 -19.20 -10.64 -1.57
CA ALA A 153 -18.69 -11.91 -1.08
C ALA A 153 -17.93 -12.70 -2.18
N ASP A 154 -17.98 -14.03 -2.17
CA ASP A 154 -17.30 -14.86 -3.19
C ASP A 154 -17.89 -14.77 -4.63
N LYS A 155 -18.65 -13.71 -4.94
CA LYS A 155 -19.13 -13.40 -6.29
C LYS A 155 -17.96 -12.96 -7.16
N ALA A 156 -18.02 -13.30 -8.45
CA ALA A 156 -17.10 -12.74 -9.43
C ALA A 156 -17.42 -11.23 -9.57
N PRO A 157 -16.44 -10.33 -9.36
CA PRO A 157 -16.63 -8.91 -9.57
C PRO A 157 -17.02 -8.66 -11.01
N GLN A 158 -18.12 -7.92 -11.21
CA GLN A 158 -18.53 -7.51 -12.55
C GLN A 158 -17.87 -6.17 -12.85
N LEU A 159 -17.10 -6.09 -13.93
CA LEU A 159 -16.39 -4.86 -14.30
C LEU A 159 -17.32 -3.63 -14.36
N ALA A 160 -18.53 -3.82 -14.88
CA ALA A 160 -19.54 -2.76 -14.97
C ALA A 160 -19.88 -2.12 -13.61
N ASP A 161 -19.88 -2.89 -12.52
CA ASP A 161 -20.15 -2.36 -11.17
C ASP A 161 -19.02 -1.42 -10.71
N TYR A 162 -17.77 -1.75 -11.05
CA TYR A 162 -16.61 -0.93 -10.72
C TYR A 162 -16.45 0.27 -11.67
N GLU A 163 -16.91 0.16 -12.92
CA GLU A 163 -17.02 1.31 -13.83
C GLU A 163 -18.11 2.29 -13.39
N ALA A 164 -19.22 1.79 -12.84
CA ALA A 164 -20.26 2.61 -12.21
C ALA A 164 -19.71 3.31 -10.96
N LEU A 165 -19.04 2.58 -10.06
CA LEU A 165 -18.36 3.14 -8.89
C LEU A 165 -17.32 4.19 -9.28
N TYR A 166 -16.53 3.92 -10.32
CA TYR A 166 -15.60 4.91 -10.89
C TYR A 166 -16.35 6.17 -11.30
N SER A 167 -17.46 6.02 -12.03
CA SER A 167 -18.23 7.15 -12.55
C SER A 167 -18.81 8.01 -11.42
N GLU A 168 -19.27 7.37 -10.35
CA GLU A 168 -19.73 8.05 -9.13
C GLU A 168 -18.61 8.86 -8.46
N VAL A 169 -17.46 8.22 -8.21
CA VAL A 169 -16.33 8.85 -7.49
C VAL A 169 -15.64 9.94 -8.31
N VAL A 170 -15.50 9.71 -9.63
CA VAL A 170 -14.74 10.58 -10.53
C VAL A 170 -15.63 11.63 -11.21
N GLY A 171 -16.94 11.40 -11.30
CA GLY A 171 -17.91 12.29 -11.94
C GLY A 171 -17.96 12.15 -13.47
N LYS A 172 -17.38 11.09 -14.04
CA LYS A 172 -17.42 10.76 -15.47
C LYS A 172 -17.08 9.30 -15.69
N SER A 173 -17.50 8.75 -16.84
CA SER A 173 -17.17 7.38 -17.22
C SER A 173 -15.65 7.16 -17.38
N PRO A 174 -15.16 5.94 -17.09
CA PRO A 174 -13.78 5.59 -17.38
C PRO A 174 -13.55 5.70 -18.89
N GLY A 175 -12.61 6.56 -19.29
CA GLY A 175 -12.29 6.76 -20.71
C GLY A 175 -11.58 5.54 -21.30
N ASN A 176 -11.61 5.39 -22.62
CA ASN A 176 -11.02 4.23 -23.31
C ASN A 176 -9.53 4.49 -23.66
N ALA A 177 -8.62 4.24 -22.71
CA ALA A 177 -7.17 4.36 -22.93
C ALA A 177 -6.33 3.24 -22.27
N PRO A 178 -6.69 1.95 -22.45
CA PRO A 178 -6.11 0.84 -21.69
C PRO A 178 -4.58 0.70 -21.86
N GLY A 179 -4.02 0.99 -23.04
CA GLY A 179 -2.58 0.89 -23.29
C GLY A 179 -1.73 1.87 -22.46
N LYS A 180 -2.15 3.14 -22.37
CA LYS A 180 -1.45 4.16 -21.56
C LYS A 180 -1.57 3.86 -20.06
N LEU A 181 -2.69 3.29 -19.63
CA LEU A 181 -2.92 2.89 -18.25
C LEU A 181 -2.06 1.67 -17.89
N ALA A 182 -2.00 0.66 -18.76
CA ALA A 182 -1.15 -0.52 -18.57
C ALA A 182 0.34 -0.15 -18.42
N SER A 183 0.84 0.80 -19.21
CA SER A 183 2.21 1.30 -19.07
C SER A 183 2.47 1.91 -17.69
N ALA A 184 1.50 2.65 -17.13
CA ALA A 184 1.69 3.25 -15.81
C ALA A 184 1.59 2.26 -14.65
N ILE A 185 0.85 1.15 -14.81
CA ILE A 185 0.88 0.05 -13.84
C ILE A 185 2.30 -0.53 -13.75
N VAL A 186 2.93 -0.76 -14.91
CA VAL A 186 4.34 -1.19 -14.96
C VAL A 186 5.27 -0.14 -14.36
N ASP A 187 4.99 1.15 -14.54
CA ASP A 187 5.78 2.22 -13.91
C ASP A 187 5.63 2.25 -12.38
N ASN A 188 4.45 1.92 -11.85
CA ASN A 188 4.20 1.76 -10.41
C ASN A 188 4.99 0.57 -9.85
N GLU A 189 4.98 -0.57 -10.55
CA GLU A 189 5.76 -1.77 -10.18
C GLU A 189 7.25 -1.46 -10.16
N LYS A 190 7.78 -0.84 -11.23
CA LYS A 190 9.18 -0.41 -11.27
C LYS A 190 9.49 0.66 -10.22
N ARG A 191 8.53 1.50 -9.83
CA ARG A 191 8.71 2.48 -8.74
C ARG A 191 8.90 1.77 -7.41
N LEU A 192 8.09 0.74 -7.12
CA LEU A 192 8.22 -0.10 -5.93
C LEU A 192 9.61 -0.78 -5.90
N GLU A 193 9.99 -1.43 -7.00
CA GLU A 193 11.28 -2.13 -7.14
C GLU A 193 12.48 -1.18 -7.01
N ARG A 194 12.49 -0.04 -7.73
CA ARG A 194 13.58 0.94 -7.67
C ARG A 194 13.79 1.52 -6.28
N LYS A 195 12.73 1.55 -5.46
CA LYS A 195 12.79 2.01 -4.08
C LYS A 195 13.10 0.88 -3.08
N GLY A 196 13.38 -0.33 -3.58
CA GLY A 196 13.90 -1.45 -2.81
C GLY A 196 12.85 -2.32 -2.13
N HIS A 197 11.60 -2.31 -2.59
CA HIS A 197 10.53 -3.15 -2.04
C HIS A 197 9.90 -4.02 -3.15
N TRP A 198 9.20 -5.08 -2.77
CA TRP A 198 8.66 -6.08 -3.72
C TRP A 198 7.26 -6.61 -3.38
N GLU A 199 6.79 -6.34 -2.16
CA GLU A 199 5.52 -6.87 -1.65
C GLU A 199 4.56 -5.74 -1.26
N VAL A 200 3.27 -6.05 -1.23
CA VAL A 200 2.17 -5.15 -0.86
C VAL A 200 1.28 -5.78 0.24
N PRO A 201 0.49 -4.97 0.97
CA PRO A 201 0.49 -3.52 0.98
C PRO A 201 1.68 -2.95 1.76
N THR A 202 2.37 -1.97 1.18
CA THR A 202 3.51 -1.31 1.82
C THR A 202 3.39 0.20 1.73
N ALA A 203 3.85 0.89 2.77
CA ALA A 203 3.87 2.34 2.87
C ALA A 203 5.32 2.84 3.00
N LEU A 204 5.67 3.85 2.20
CA LEU A 204 6.90 4.62 2.36
C LEU A 204 6.58 5.97 2.98
N VAL A 205 7.12 6.22 4.17
CA VAL A 205 6.88 7.44 4.94
C VAL A 205 8.21 7.99 5.45
N GLY A 206 8.55 9.21 5.03
CA GLY A 206 9.82 9.84 5.43
C GLY A 206 11.06 9.01 5.08
N GLY A 207 11.01 8.22 4.00
CA GLY A 207 12.12 7.33 3.61
C GLY A 207 12.17 5.98 4.33
N GLN A 208 11.19 5.67 5.19
CA GLN A 208 11.08 4.38 5.88
C GLN A 208 9.93 3.54 5.32
N TRP A 209 10.18 2.24 5.15
CA TRP A 209 9.21 1.27 4.66
C TRP A 209 8.46 0.58 5.79
N PHE A 210 7.18 0.32 5.56
CA PHE A 210 6.30 -0.37 6.49
C PHE A 210 5.38 -1.34 5.75
N PHE A 211 5.31 -2.59 6.19
CA PHE A 211 4.18 -3.46 5.84
C PHE A 211 2.92 -2.90 6.49
N ALA A 212 2.08 -2.24 5.69
CA ALA A 212 1.10 -1.29 6.20
C ALA A 212 0.08 -1.94 7.14
N HIS A 213 -0.45 -3.09 6.76
CA HIS A 213 -1.50 -3.82 7.50
C HIS A 213 -1.09 -4.20 8.93
N GLU A 214 0.21 -4.34 9.21
CA GLU A 214 0.70 -4.65 10.55
C GLU A 214 1.26 -3.43 11.31
N ARG A 215 1.42 -2.29 10.63
CA ARG A 215 2.20 -1.16 11.14
C ARG A 215 1.46 0.18 11.12
N ILE A 216 0.13 0.15 11.06
CA ILE A 216 -0.72 1.34 11.03
C ILE A 216 -0.39 2.31 12.18
N GLU A 217 -0.30 1.82 13.42
CA GLU A 217 0.02 2.65 14.58
C GLU A 217 1.46 3.19 14.54
N GLN A 218 2.43 2.40 14.05
CA GLN A 218 3.81 2.85 13.92
C GLN A 218 3.97 3.89 12.81
N ILE A 219 3.19 3.80 11.74
CA ILE A 219 3.16 4.82 10.68
C ILE A 219 2.66 6.16 11.24
N ASP A 220 1.58 6.13 12.03
CA ASP A 220 1.04 7.30 12.72
C ASP A 220 2.07 7.94 13.67
N ALA A 221 2.65 7.13 14.56
CA ALA A 221 3.68 7.57 15.48
C ALA A 221 4.90 8.17 14.74
N TRP A 222 5.32 7.54 13.63
CA TRP A 222 6.44 8.02 12.83
C TRP A 222 6.16 9.38 12.18
N LEU A 223 4.96 9.62 11.67
CA LEU A 223 4.58 10.95 11.19
C LEU A 223 4.64 12.01 12.29
N GLY A 224 4.17 11.67 13.50
CA GLY A 224 4.31 12.52 14.68
C GLY A 224 5.77 12.80 15.06
N GLU A 225 6.64 11.79 15.02
CA GLU A 225 8.08 11.96 15.25
C GLU A 225 8.78 12.82 14.20
N LEU A 226 8.33 12.74 12.94
CA LEU A 226 8.79 13.63 11.88
C LEU A 226 8.31 15.08 12.12
N GLY A 227 7.36 15.30 13.02
CA GLY A 227 6.82 16.59 13.42
C GLY A 227 5.69 17.09 12.52
N TRP A 228 4.89 16.17 11.97
CA TRP A 228 3.69 16.47 11.18
C TRP A 228 2.44 16.54 12.04
#